data_AF-A0A443Q7V9-F1
#
_entry.id   AF-A0A443Q7V9-F1
#
_cell.length_a   1.000
_cell.length_b   1.000
_cell.length_c   1.000
_cell.angle_alpha   90.00
_cell.angle_beta   90.00
_cell.angle_gamma   90.00
#
_symmetry.space_group_name_H-M   'P 1'
#
loop_
_entity.id
_entity.type
_entity.pdbx_description
1 polymer ?
#
loop_
_entity_poly.entity_id
_entity_poly.type
_entity_poly.pdbx_seq_one_letter_code
_entity_poly.pdbx_strand_id
1 'polypeptide(L)'
;KGGLVAVVGNVGSGKSSLLSAILGEMNCIAGRVNVNGKLSMAYVSQQAWIENLTLKENILFGKPFEYRKYRKVLKSCALEPDLRMLQEGDETEIGEKGINLSGGQKQRVSLARACYSDADLFLFDDPLSAVDAY
;
A
#
# COMPACT_ATOMS: atom_id res chain seq x y z
N LYS A 1 0.68 -16.28 13.99
CA LYS A 1 0.95 -14.83 13.91
C LYS A 1 2.44 -14.65 13.61
N GLY A 2 2.82 -13.70 12.74
CA GLY A 2 4.23 -13.43 12.40
C GLY A 2 4.82 -14.26 11.26
N GLY A 3 3.98 -14.85 10.39
CA GLY A 3 4.43 -15.57 9.21
C GLY A 3 4.16 -14.78 7.93
N LEU A 4 5.04 -14.89 6.95
CA LEU A 4 4.81 -14.46 5.57
C LEU A 4 4.15 -15.60 4.80
N VAL A 5 3.01 -15.33 4.15
CA VAL A 5 2.30 -16.31 3.32
C VAL A 5 2.22 -15.76 1.91
N ALA A 6 2.69 -16.55 0.94
CA ALA A 6 2.57 -16.23 -0.47
C ALA A 6 1.47 -17.12 -1.09
N VAL A 7 0.52 -16.50 -1.80
CA VAL A 7 -0.50 -17.20 -2.58
C VAL A 7 -0.13 -17.06 -4.05
N VAL A 8 0.21 -18.19 -4.69
CA VAL A 8 0.69 -18.23 -6.08
C VAL A 8 -0.27 -18.98 -6.98
N GLY A 9 -0.37 -18.54 -8.23
CA GLY A 9 -1.26 -19.12 -9.24
C GLY A 9 -1.37 -18.22 -10.47
N ASN A 10 -1.90 -18.77 -11.57
CA ASN A 10 -2.03 -18.07 -12.85
C ASN A 10 -2.90 -16.79 -12.74
N VAL A 11 -2.75 -15.87 -13.70
CA VAL A 11 -3.67 -14.73 -13.84
C VAL A 11 -5.11 -15.24 -13.96
N GLY A 12 -6.05 -14.62 -13.25
CA GLY A 12 -7.45 -15.06 -13.21
C GLY A 12 -7.75 -16.21 -12.23
N SER A 13 -6.76 -16.71 -11.47
CA SER A 13 -6.99 -17.80 -10.50
C SER A 13 -7.70 -17.38 -9.20
N GLY A 14 -8.17 -16.13 -9.09
CA GLY A 14 -8.91 -15.63 -7.93
C GLY A 14 -8.06 -15.13 -6.75
N LYS A 15 -6.76 -14.83 -6.94
CA LYS A 15 -5.88 -14.31 -5.88
C LYS A 15 -6.37 -12.96 -5.32
N SER A 16 -6.64 -12.00 -6.20
CA SER A 16 -7.20 -10.70 -5.79
C SER A 16 -8.57 -10.86 -5.14
N SER A 17 -9.41 -11.77 -5.67
CA SER A 17 -10.71 -12.12 -5.07
C SER A 17 -10.57 -12.69 -3.65
N LEU A 18 -9.55 -13.51 -3.40
CA LEU A 18 -9.25 -14.00 -2.05
C LEU A 18 -8.89 -12.84 -1.11
N LEU A 19 -8.08 -11.88 -1.56
CA LEU A 19 -7.74 -10.71 -0.76
C LEU A 19 -8.98 -9.83 -0.48
N SER A 20 -9.83 -9.58 -1.48
CA SER A 20 -11.10 -8.86 -1.30
C SER A 20 -12.04 -9.58 -0.33
N ALA A 21 -12.08 -10.91 -0.34
CA ALA A 21 -12.86 -11.69 0.63
C ALA A 21 -12.31 -11.54 2.05
N ILE A 22 -10.99 -11.48 2.23
CA ILE A 22 -10.36 -11.21 3.54
C ILE A 22 -10.64 -9.78 4.01
N LEU A 23 -10.65 -8.80 3.10
CA LEU A 23 -10.99 -7.41 3.39
C LEU A 23 -12.47 -7.20 3.72
N GLY A 24 -13.33 -8.18 3.41
CA GLY A 24 -14.79 -8.06 3.56
C GLY A 24 -15.47 -7.30 2.42
N GLU A 25 -14.77 -7.05 1.32
CA GLU A 25 -15.27 -6.34 0.13
C GLU A 25 -15.94 -7.29 -0.88
N MET A 26 -15.90 -8.60 -0.64
CA MET A 26 -16.47 -9.61 -1.53
C MET A 26 -17.48 -10.51 -0.80
N ASN A 27 -18.65 -10.72 -1.42
CA ASN A 27 -19.69 -11.58 -0.88
C ASN A 27 -19.30 -13.07 -0.96
N CYS A 28 -19.42 -13.77 0.17
CA CYS A 28 -19.24 -15.22 0.25
C CYS A 28 -20.55 -15.94 -0.12
N ILE A 29 -20.56 -16.65 -1.25
CA ILE A 29 -21.75 -17.38 -1.73
C ILE A 29 -21.95 -18.71 -0.98
N ALA A 30 -20.86 -19.41 -0.66
CA ALA A 30 -20.88 -20.69 0.04
C ALA A 30 -19.59 -20.88 0.87
N GLY A 31 -19.68 -21.65 1.96
CA GLY A 31 -18.58 -21.87 2.88
C GLY A 31 -18.51 -20.79 3.96
N ARG A 32 -17.30 -20.50 4.48
CA ARG A 32 -17.09 -19.52 5.54
C ARG A 32 -15.76 -18.79 5.35
N VAL A 33 -15.78 -17.48 5.56
CA VAL A 33 -14.58 -16.63 5.68
C VAL A 33 -14.50 -16.19 7.14
N ASN A 34 -13.42 -16.55 7.83
CA ASN A 34 -13.23 -16.21 9.23
C ASN A 34 -12.05 -15.26 9.37
N VAL A 35 -12.35 -13.97 9.53
CA VAL A 35 -11.36 -12.93 9.83
C VAL A 35 -11.58 -12.48 11.26
N ASN A 36 -10.50 -12.38 12.04
CA ASN A 36 -10.59 -11.83 13.38
C ASN A 36 -10.85 -10.33 13.29
N GLY A 37 -12.11 -9.90 13.50
CA GLY A 37 -12.54 -8.50 13.34
C GLY A 37 -11.88 -7.49 14.27
N LYS A 38 -11.03 -7.92 15.21
CA LYS A 38 -10.17 -7.02 16.01
C LYS A 38 -8.86 -6.65 15.32
N LEU A 39 -8.48 -7.34 14.25
CA LEU A 39 -7.23 -7.07 13.53
C LEU A 39 -7.40 -5.84 12.65
N SER A 40 -6.46 -4.91 12.78
CA SER A 40 -6.27 -3.84 11.80
C SER A 40 -5.62 -4.40 10.54
N MET A 41 -6.04 -3.91 9.38
CA MET A 41 -5.56 -4.40 8.08
C MET A 41 -5.00 -3.24 7.25
N ALA A 42 -3.89 -3.50 6.56
CA ALA A 42 -3.36 -2.63 5.52
C ALA A 42 -3.37 -3.38 4.19
N TYR A 43 -3.83 -2.71 3.14
CA TYR A 43 -3.91 -3.27 1.81
C TYR A 43 -3.06 -2.45 0.83
N VAL A 44 -2.21 -3.14 0.08
CA VAL A 44 -1.46 -2.59 -1.05
C VAL A 44 -2.01 -3.24 -2.31
N SER A 45 -2.80 -2.49 -3.06
CA SER A 45 -3.44 -2.95 -4.29
C SER A 45 -2.45 -3.07 -5.45
N GLN A 46 -2.77 -3.94 -6.41
CA GLN A 46 -2.02 -4.08 -7.67
C GLN A 46 -1.96 -2.75 -8.44
N GLN A 47 -3.06 -1.99 -8.44
CA GLN A 47 -3.09 -0.62 -8.92
C GLN A 47 -3.11 0.34 -7.73
N ALA A 48 -1.96 0.96 -7.46
CA ALA A 48 -1.85 1.95 -6.41
C ALA A 48 -2.69 3.21 -6.72
N TRP A 49 -3.43 3.66 -5.73
CA TRP A 49 -4.24 4.88 -5.78
C TRP A 49 -3.67 5.92 -4.81
N ILE A 50 -3.74 7.17 -5.24
CA ILE A 50 -3.18 8.33 -4.55
C ILE A 50 -4.27 9.39 -4.45
N GLU A 51 -4.48 9.91 -3.25
CA GLU A 51 -5.39 11.01 -2.97
C GLU A 51 -4.81 12.33 -3.47
N ASN A 52 -5.69 13.28 -3.78
CA ASN A 52 -5.30 14.65 -4.13
C ASN A 52 -4.91 15.44 -2.87
N LEU A 53 -3.80 15.05 -2.27
CA LEU A 53 -3.20 15.56 -1.03
C LEU A 53 -1.69 15.65 -1.22
N THR A 54 -0.96 16.19 -0.24
CA THR A 54 0.51 16.11 -0.25
C THR A 54 0.99 14.66 -0.25
N LEU A 55 2.22 14.42 -0.71
CA LEU A 55 2.82 13.07 -0.64
C LEU A 55 2.88 12.56 0.80
N LYS A 56 3.23 13.43 1.74
CA LYS A 56 3.25 13.14 3.17
C LYS A 56 1.87 12.74 3.69
N GLU A 57 0.82 13.48 3.37
CA GLU A 57 -0.53 13.14 3.79
C GLU A 57 -1.01 11.81 3.19
N ASN A 58 -0.61 11.50 1.96
CA ASN A 58 -0.85 10.20 1.35
C ASN A 58 -0.21 9.05 2.13
N ILE A 59 0.96 9.27 2.75
CA ILE A 59 1.64 8.26 3.59
C ILE A 59 1.02 8.21 4.99
N LEU A 60 0.78 9.36 5.62
CA LEU A 60 0.23 9.45 6.98
C LEU A 60 -1.20 8.92 7.04
N PHE A 61 -2.00 9.24 6.03
CA PHE A 61 -3.37 8.76 5.83
C PHE A 61 -4.23 8.85 7.10
N GLY A 62 -4.26 10.04 7.70
CA GLY A 62 -5.01 10.36 8.92
C GLY A 62 -4.32 9.97 10.23
N LYS A 63 -3.14 9.33 10.20
CA LYS A 63 -2.32 9.07 11.39
C LYS A 63 -1.50 10.31 11.77
N PRO A 64 -1.18 10.51 13.06
CA PRO A 64 -0.31 11.59 13.50
C PRO A 64 1.09 11.46 12.89
N PHE A 65 1.73 12.60 12.64
CA PHE A 65 3.11 12.64 12.15
C PHE A 65 4.11 12.31 13.27
N GLU A 66 4.90 11.27 13.06
CA GLU A 66 5.95 10.83 13.95
C GLU A 66 7.28 10.79 13.19
N TYR A 67 8.10 11.83 13.39
CA TYR A 67 9.32 12.06 12.60
C TYR A 67 10.21 10.83 12.41
N ARG A 68 10.51 10.11 13.51
CA ARG A 68 11.41 8.93 13.47
C ARG A 68 10.80 7.78 12.66
N LYS A 69 9.51 7.51 12.87
CA LYS A 69 8.79 6.47 12.14
C LYS A 69 8.66 6.83 10.67
N TYR A 70 8.27 8.06 10.38
CA TYR A 70 8.10 8.56 9.02
C TYR A 70 9.41 8.47 8.22
N ARG A 71 10.53 8.94 8.77
CA ARG A 71 11.85 8.79 8.14
C ARG A 71 12.24 7.33 7.91
N LYS A 72 11.94 6.44 8.86
CA LYS A 72 12.19 5.01 8.71
C LYS A 72 11.36 4.41 7.57
N VAL A 73 10.09 4.80 7.45
CA VAL A 73 9.20 4.36 6.36
C VAL A 73 9.71 4.86 5.02
N LEU A 74 10.02 6.14 4.87
CA LEU A 74 10.57 6.71 3.63
C LEU A 74 11.82 5.95 3.16
N LYS A 75 12.73 5.65 4.07
CA LYS A 75 13.93 4.87 3.77
C LYS A 75 13.62 3.42 3.40
N SER A 76 12.74 2.76 4.16
CA SER A 76 12.41 1.34 3.96
C SER A 76 11.64 1.11 2.65
N CYS A 77 10.86 2.08 2.21
CA CYS A 77 10.09 2.05 0.97
C CYS A 77 10.85 2.70 -0.21
N ALA A 78 12.13 3.04 -0.04
CA ALA A 78 12.99 3.64 -1.07
C ALA A 78 12.40 4.92 -1.71
N LEU A 79 11.73 5.77 -0.92
CA LEU A 79 11.13 7.02 -1.39
C LEU A 79 12.10 8.21 -1.38
N GLU A 80 13.25 8.11 -0.72
CA GLU A 80 14.22 9.22 -0.64
C GLU A 80 14.67 9.76 -2.02
N PRO A 81 14.90 8.94 -3.06
CA PRO A 81 15.18 9.44 -4.41
C PRO A 81 13.99 10.17 -5.03
N ASP A 82 12.77 9.66 -4.83
CA ASP A 82 11.55 10.28 -5.38
C ASP A 82 11.32 11.66 -4.78
N LEU A 83 11.51 11.81 -3.48
CA LEU A 83 11.38 13.09 -2.79
C LEU A 83 12.36 14.15 -3.32
N ARG A 84 13.56 13.76 -3.76
CA ARG A 84 14.54 14.70 -4.33
C ARG A 84 14.15 15.19 -5.72
N MET A 85 13.29 14.46 -6.43
CA MET A 85 12.79 14.87 -7.74
C MET A 85 11.62 15.85 -7.64
N LEU A 86 10.95 15.91 -6.49
CA LEU A 86 9.83 16.81 -6.22
C LEU A 86 10.35 18.14 -5.69
N GLN A 87 9.81 19.25 -6.20
CA GLN A 87 10.28 20.60 -5.85
C GLN A 87 10.16 20.91 -4.35
N GLU A 88 9.09 20.44 -3.71
CA GLU A 88 8.80 20.66 -2.29
C GLU A 88 8.97 19.39 -1.45
N GLY A 89 9.67 18.38 -1.99
CA GLY A 89 9.86 17.11 -1.30
C GLY A 89 8.54 16.40 -1.01
N ASP A 90 8.33 16.04 0.26
CA ASP A 90 7.13 15.33 0.69
C ASP A 90 5.91 16.22 0.95
N GLU A 91 6.09 17.54 0.98
CA GLU A 91 5.00 18.52 1.04
C GLU A 91 4.43 18.83 -0.37
N THR A 92 5.01 18.27 -1.43
CA THR A 92 4.50 18.45 -2.80
C THR A 92 3.09 17.90 -2.93
N GLU A 93 2.17 18.73 -3.41
CA GLU A 93 0.81 18.33 -3.77
C GLU A 93 0.81 17.33 -4.92
N ILE A 94 0.10 16.22 -4.72
CA ILE A 94 -0.04 15.19 -5.74
C ILE A 94 -1.39 15.33 -6.41
N GLY A 95 -1.40 15.73 -7.68
CA GLY A 95 -2.62 15.98 -8.45
C GLY A 95 -3.52 14.75 -8.59
N GLU A 96 -4.73 14.95 -9.13
CA GLU A 96 -5.77 13.92 -9.24
C GLU A 96 -5.25 12.59 -9.82
N LYS A 97 -5.57 11.48 -9.14
CA LYS A 97 -5.08 10.11 -9.44
C LYS A 97 -3.56 9.97 -9.47
N GLY A 98 -2.83 10.91 -8.86
CA GLY A 98 -1.37 10.95 -8.83
C GLY A 98 -0.74 11.19 -10.20
N ILE A 99 -1.30 12.07 -11.03
CA ILE A 99 -0.77 12.33 -12.38
C ILE A 99 0.71 12.72 -12.40
N ASN A 100 1.21 13.31 -11.30
CA ASN A 100 2.60 13.72 -11.11
C ASN A 100 3.56 12.57 -10.78
N LEU A 101 3.06 11.34 -10.56
CA LEU A 101 3.85 10.19 -10.16
C LEU A 101 3.84 9.09 -11.23
N SER A 102 4.99 8.46 -11.45
CA SER A 102 5.07 7.21 -12.21
C SER A 102 4.36 6.05 -11.48
N GLY A 103 4.04 4.96 -12.18
CA GLY A 103 3.42 3.78 -11.57
C GLY A 103 4.22 3.21 -10.40
N GLY A 104 5.54 3.12 -10.53
CA GLY A 104 6.44 2.67 -9.46
C GLY A 104 6.46 3.61 -8.26
N GLN A 105 6.40 4.92 -8.48
CA GLN A 105 6.28 5.91 -7.40
C GLN A 105 4.96 5.77 -6.65
N LYS A 106 3.84 5.63 -7.36
CA LYS A 106 2.53 5.37 -6.74
C LYS A 106 2.57 4.12 -5.88
N GLN A 107 3.20 3.05 -6.36
CA GLN A 107 3.36 1.81 -5.61
C GLN A 107 4.19 2.00 -4.34
N ARG A 108 5.34 2.70 -4.42
CA ARG A 108 6.16 3.00 -3.22
C ARG A 108 5.42 3.86 -2.20
N VAL A 109 4.61 4.83 -2.64
CA VAL A 109 3.77 5.64 -1.74
C VAL A 109 2.67 4.79 -1.09
N SER A 110 1.99 3.92 -1.85
CA SER A 110 0.98 2.98 -1.33
C SER A 110 1.58 2.00 -0.31
N LEU A 111 2.78 1.47 -0.59
CA LEU A 111 3.54 0.64 0.33
C LEU A 111 3.92 1.41 1.61
N ALA A 112 4.39 2.65 1.47
CA ALA A 112 4.72 3.50 2.61
C ALA A 112 3.50 3.79 3.48
N ARG A 113 2.34 4.06 2.86
CA ARG A 113 1.05 4.21 3.55
C ARG A 113 0.72 2.97 4.38
N ALA A 114 0.82 1.78 3.78
CA ALA A 114 0.60 0.53 4.49
C ALA A 114 1.59 0.39 5.67
N CYS A 115 2.89 0.56 5.44
CA CYS A 115 3.92 0.45 6.48
C CYS A 115 3.73 1.47 7.62
N TYR A 116 3.18 2.65 7.34
CA TYR A 116 2.94 3.67 8.36
C TYR A 116 1.68 3.39 9.20
N SER A 117 0.75 2.56 8.72
CA SER A 117 -0.52 2.30 9.40
C SER A 117 -0.43 1.51 10.71
N ASP A 118 0.69 0.81 10.95
CA ASP A 118 0.90 -0.18 12.02
C ASP A 118 -0.18 -1.29 12.06
N ALA A 119 -0.61 -1.77 10.89
CA ALA A 119 -1.61 -2.83 10.81
C ALA A 119 -1.12 -4.17 11.39
N ASP A 120 -2.06 -4.99 11.87
CA ASP A 120 -1.78 -6.36 12.34
C ASP A 120 -1.61 -7.34 11.17
N LEU A 121 -2.28 -7.06 10.04
CA LEU A 121 -2.28 -7.88 8.83
C LEU A 121 -2.04 -6.99 7.61
N PHE A 122 -1.01 -7.33 6.85
CA PHE A 122 -0.68 -6.68 5.58
C PHE A 122 -1.06 -7.60 4.43
N LEU A 123 -1.85 -7.08 3.50
CA LEU A 123 -2.28 -7.76 2.29
C LEU A 123 -1.65 -7.05 1.09
N PHE A 124 -0.94 -7.79 0.26
CA PHE A 124 -0.29 -7.26 -0.93
C PHE A 124 -0.85 -7.98 -2.15
N ASP A 125 -1.45 -7.22 -3.07
CA ASP A 125 -1.89 -7.74 -4.37
C ASP A 125 -0.85 -7.38 -5.42
N ASP A 126 -0.08 -8.38 -5.86
CA ASP A 126 0.96 -8.24 -6.89
C ASP A 126 1.94 -7.05 -6.67
N PRO A 127 2.59 -6.96 -5.49
CA PRO A 127 3.44 -5.82 -5.13
C PRO A 127 4.74 -5.73 -5.93
N LEU A 128 5.08 -6.75 -6.71
CA LEU A 128 6.31 -6.84 -7.51
C LEU A 128 6.09 -6.45 -8.98
N SER A 129 4.85 -6.22 -9.40
CA SER A 129 4.51 -5.90 -10.80
C SER A 129 5.11 -4.60 -11.33
N ALA A 130 5.43 -3.65 -10.45
CA ALA A 130 6.02 -2.35 -10.79
C ALA A 130 7.53 -2.27 -10.48
N VAL A 131 8.16 -3.40 -10.13
CA VAL A 131 9.60 -3.47 -9.86
C VAL A 131 10.30 -3.93 -11.13
N ASP A 132 11.07 -3.03 -11.75
CA ASP A 132 11.99 -3.41 -12.81
C ASP A 132 13.05 -4.37 -12.26
N ALA A 133 13.36 -5.43 -13.00
CA ALA A 133 14.23 -6.53 -12.59
C ALA A 133 15.75 -6.24 -12.74
N TYR A 134 16.16 -4.97 -12.73
CA TYR A 134 17.51 -4.55 -13.11
C TYR A 134 18.16 -3.59 -12.10
#